data_AF-A0A830BFR0-F1
#
_entry.id   AF-A0A830BFR0-F1
#
_cell.length_a   1.000
_cell.length_b   1.000
_cell.length_c   1.000
_cell.angle_alpha   90.00
_cell.angle_beta   90.00
_cell.angle_gamma   90.00
#
_symmetry.space_group_name_H-M   'P 1'
#
loop_
_entity.id
_entity.type
_entity.pdbx_description
1 polymer ?
#
loop_
_entity_poly.entity_id
_entity_poly.type
_entity_poly.pdbx_seq_one_letter_code
_entity_poly.pdbx_strand_id
1 'polypeptide(L)'
;MENCEFIGNQDTLFANSLRQYYKSCRIQGNVDFIFGNAAAFFQDCLILVAPRQLNPENGGEQNVVTAQGRTNPAQSTGLVFQNSVINGTKANMDLYYKYPNLLQTFLGRLERVFKDGIHRV
;
A
#
# COMPACT_ATOMS: atom_id res chain seq x y z
N MET A 1 14.95 -3.87 -7.83
CA MET A 1 14.15 -4.77 -8.68
C MET A 1 13.59 -3.94 -9.82
N GLU A 2 13.58 -4.49 -11.05
CA GLU A 2 13.08 -3.79 -12.23
C GLU A 2 12.19 -4.74 -13.03
N ASN A 3 11.05 -4.24 -13.55
CA ASN A 3 10.09 -5.02 -14.35
C ASN A 3 9.59 -6.30 -13.65
N CYS A 4 9.33 -6.21 -12.35
CA CYS A 4 8.83 -7.33 -11.55
C CYS A 4 7.36 -7.12 -11.16
N GLU A 5 6.66 -8.22 -10.90
CA GLU A 5 5.34 -8.20 -10.28
C GLU A 5 5.40 -8.80 -8.86
N PHE A 6 4.82 -8.08 -7.90
CA PHE A 6 4.60 -8.54 -6.53
C PHE A 6 3.10 -8.60 -6.30
N ILE A 7 2.54 -9.80 -6.16
CA ILE A 7 1.10 -10.00 -6.07
C ILE A 7 0.79 -10.76 -4.78
N GLY A 8 -0.04 -10.16 -3.94
CA GLY A 8 -0.49 -10.75 -2.69
C GLY A 8 -1.75 -10.07 -2.18
N ASN A 9 -2.00 -10.26 -0.89
CA ASN A 9 -3.07 -9.61 -0.14
C ASN A 9 -2.44 -8.74 0.94
N GLN A 10 -2.55 -9.16 2.20
CA GLN A 10 -1.88 -8.50 3.31
C GLN A 10 -0.37 -8.76 3.25
N ASP A 11 0.43 -7.74 3.59
CA ASP A 11 1.89 -7.84 3.74
C ASP A 11 2.62 -8.35 2.47
N THR A 12 2.20 -7.86 1.29
CA THR A 12 2.71 -8.36 -0.01
C THR A 12 4.21 -8.09 -0.22
N LEU A 13 4.67 -6.86 0.02
CA LEU A 13 6.04 -6.45 -0.20
C LEU A 13 6.67 -5.95 1.10
N PHE A 14 7.52 -6.80 1.68
CA PHE A 14 8.29 -6.45 2.87
C PHE A 14 9.59 -5.70 2.51
N ALA A 15 9.51 -4.38 2.40
CA ALA A 15 10.66 -3.48 2.28
C ALA A 15 11.35 -3.32 3.66
N ASN A 16 11.92 -4.42 4.16
CA ASN A 16 12.38 -4.57 5.54
C ASN A 16 13.40 -3.49 5.99
N SER A 17 14.53 -3.40 5.31
CA SER A 17 15.67 -2.57 5.73
C SER A 17 16.58 -2.17 4.57
N LEU A 18 17.59 -1.34 4.88
CA LEU A 18 18.59 -0.84 3.93
C LEU A 18 17.98 0.00 2.79
N ARG A 19 18.75 0.21 1.73
CA ARG A 19 18.37 0.99 0.55
C ARG A 19 17.83 0.06 -0.52
N GLN A 20 16.64 0.37 -1.02
CA GLN A 20 15.95 -0.45 -2.01
C GLN A 20 15.40 0.43 -3.14
N TYR A 21 15.44 -0.09 -4.36
CA TYR A 21 14.95 0.61 -5.54
C TYR A 21 14.07 -0.32 -6.37
N TYR A 22 12.87 0.14 -6.67
CA TYR A 22 11.85 -0.56 -7.45
C TYR A 22 11.48 0.31 -8.65
N LYS A 23 11.67 -0.21 -9.86
CA LYS A 23 11.45 0.54 -11.10
C LYS A 23 10.54 -0.22 -12.05
N SER A 24 9.52 0.42 -12.60
CA SER A 24 8.60 -0.19 -13.57
C SER A 24 7.98 -1.49 -13.04
N CYS A 25 7.76 -1.57 -11.73
CA CYS A 25 7.20 -2.75 -11.09
C CYS A 25 5.69 -2.63 -10.94
N ARG A 26 5.00 -3.77 -10.93
CA ARG A 26 3.61 -3.85 -10.49
C ARG A 26 3.55 -4.43 -9.09
N ILE A 27 2.84 -3.77 -8.18
CA ILE A 27 2.68 -4.20 -6.79
C ILE A 27 1.19 -4.22 -6.49
N GLN A 28 0.66 -5.37 -6.10
CA GLN A 28 -0.78 -5.56 -5.85
C GLN A 28 -1.02 -6.17 -4.47
N GLY A 29 -1.93 -5.57 -3.70
CA GLY A 29 -2.36 -6.09 -2.40
C GLY A 29 -3.54 -5.32 -1.81
N ASN A 30 -3.83 -5.52 -0.52
CA ASN A 30 -4.97 -4.89 0.15
C ASN A 30 -4.62 -4.16 1.45
N VAL A 31 -4.08 -4.87 2.45
CA VAL A 31 -3.75 -4.34 3.78
C VAL A 31 -2.24 -4.30 3.95
N ASP A 32 -1.70 -3.12 4.29
CA ASP A 32 -0.27 -2.89 4.56
C ASP A 32 0.66 -3.51 3.50
N PHE A 33 0.23 -3.52 2.25
CA PHE A 33 0.84 -4.41 1.27
C PHE A 33 2.21 -3.92 0.76
N ILE A 34 2.63 -2.71 1.11
CA ILE A 34 4.02 -2.23 1.04
C ILE A 34 4.43 -1.77 2.44
N PHE A 35 5.27 -2.54 3.13
CA PHE A 35 5.56 -2.29 4.55
C PHE A 35 7.03 -2.48 4.92
N GLY A 36 7.42 -1.96 6.08
CA GLY A 36 8.76 -2.09 6.64
C GLY A 36 9.47 -0.75 6.86
N ASN A 37 10.79 -0.82 7.08
CA ASN A 37 11.61 0.33 7.47
C ASN A 37 12.84 0.52 6.57
N ALA A 38 12.77 0.14 5.30
CA ALA A 38 13.78 0.49 4.31
C ALA A 38 13.78 1.98 3.97
N ALA A 39 14.89 2.45 3.40
CA ALA A 39 14.92 3.60 2.51
C ALA A 39 14.59 3.09 1.09
N ALA A 40 13.30 2.99 0.77
CA ALA A 40 12.82 2.40 -0.47
C ALA A 40 12.26 3.46 -1.42
N PHE A 41 12.68 3.39 -2.68
CA PHE A 41 12.25 4.30 -3.73
C PHE A 41 11.56 3.52 -4.86
N PHE A 42 10.31 3.88 -5.12
CA PHE A 42 9.44 3.29 -6.13
C PHE A 42 9.28 4.30 -7.26
N GLN A 43 9.78 3.96 -8.45
CA GLN A 43 9.76 4.83 -9.62
C GLN A 43 8.99 4.16 -10.76
N ASP A 44 8.08 4.90 -11.40
CA ASP A 44 7.32 4.41 -12.57
C ASP A 44 6.54 3.12 -12.27
N CYS A 45 6.15 2.91 -11.01
CA CYS A 45 5.48 1.70 -10.57
C CYS A 45 3.95 1.80 -10.72
N LEU A 46 3.31 0.65 -10.94
CA LEU A 46 1.87 0.50 -10.88
C LEU A 46 1.48 -0.20 -9.56
N ILE A 47 0.77 0.51 -8.70
CA ILE A 47 0.36 0.06 -7.37
C ILE A 47 -1.16 -0.17 -7.40
N LEU A 48 -1.58 -1.42 -7.22
CA LEU A 48 -2.97 -1.83 -7.39
C LEU A 48 -3.58 -2.35 -6.09
N VAL A 49 -4.66 -1.71 -5.66
CA VAL A 49 -5.48 -2.20 -4.54
C VAL A 49 -6.40 -3.31 -5.03
N ALA A 50 -6.26 -4.50 -4.46
CA ALA A 50 -7.14 -5.64 -4.67
C ALA A 50 -8.21 -5.69 -3.57
N PRO A 51 -9.41 -6.23 -3.85
CA PRO A 51 -10.42 -6.37 -2.82
C PRO A 51 -9.99 -7.43 -1.79
N ARG A 52 -10.15 -7.13 -0.51
CA ARG A 52 -9.96 -8.07 0.60
C ARG A 52 -11.13 -9.04 0.71
N GLN A 53 -12.34 -8.59 0.42
CA GLN A 53 -13.54 -9.42 0.45
C GLN A 53 -14.46 -9.15 -0.73
N LEU A 54 -15.16 -10.19 -1.19
CA LEU A 54 -16.12 -10.07 -2.29
C LEU A 54 -17.45 -9.43 -1.86
N ASN A 55 -17.73 -9.42 -0.55
CA ASN A 55 -18.98 -8.95 0.04
C ASN A 55 -18.71 -7.83 1.08
N PRO A 56 -18.28 -6.63 0.65
CA PRO A 56 -17.97 -5.49 1.53
C PRO A 56 -19.15 -5.00 2.39
N GLU A 57 -20.38 -5.36 2.06
CA GLU A 57 -21.58 -5.19 2.89
C GLU A 57 -21.49 -5.84 4.28
N ASN A 58 -20.62 -6.85 4.45
CA ASN A 58 -20.45 -7.59 5.71
C ASN A 58 -19.42 -6.95 6.67
N GLY A 59 -19.41 -5.62 6.76
CA GLY A 59 -18.55 -4.90 7.71
C GLY A 59 -17.57 -3.90 7.11
N GLY A 60 -17.67 -3.61 5.81
CA GLY A 60 -16.81 -2.67 5.11
C GLY A 60 -15.39 -3.19 4.90
N GLU A 61 -14.63 -2.47 4.11
CA GLU A 61 -13.25 -2.77 3.77
C GLU A 61 -12.38 -1.54 3.94
N GLN A 62 -11.26 -1.71 4.64
CA GLN A 62 -10.22 -0.71 4.77
C GLN A 62 -8.94 -1.25 4.18
N ASN A 63 -8.52 -0.66 3.07
CA ASN A 63 -7.28 -0.96 2.39
C ASN A 63 -6.25 0.09 2.74
N VAL A 64 -5.02 -0.35 2.94
CA VAL A 64 -3.92 0.53 3.32
C VAL A 64 -2.73 0.17 2.46
N VAL A 65 -2.29 1.14 1.64
CA VAL A 65 -1.20 0.89 0.68
C VAL A 65 0.13 0.70 1.41
N THR A 66 0.41 1.55 2.39
CA THR A 66 1.70 1.54 3.09
C THR A 66 1.60 1.42 4.61
N ALA A 67 2.51 0.65 5.20
CA ALA A 67 2.77 0.67 6.64
C ALA A 67 4.25 0.96 6.89
N GLN A 68 4.57 2.23 7.13
CA GLN A 68 5.96 2.65 7.32
C GLN A 68 6.36 2.44 8.78
N GLY A 69 7.48 1.72 8.99
CA GLY A 69 7.94 1.24 10.28
C GLY A 69 9.07 2.05 10.93
N ARG A 70 9.27 3.33 10.60
CA ARG A 70 10.31 4.17 11.22
C ARG A 70 9.93 4.46 12.66
N THR A 71 10.82 4.09 13.59
CA THR A 71 10.61 4.27 15.03
C THR A 71 11.50 5.35 15.64
N ASN A 72 12.56 5.77 14.94
CA ASN A 72 13.47 6.81 15.41
C ASN A 72 13.62 7.90 14.33
N PRO A 73 13.38 9.19 14.65
CA PRO A 73 13.50 10.28 13.68
C PRO A 73 14.91 10.44 13.08
N ALA A 74 15.96 9.93 13.75
CA ALA A 74 17.32 9.91 13.24
C ALA A 74 17.54 8.86 12.12
N GLN A 75 16.61 7.93 11.91
CA GLN A 75 16.69 6.97 10.81
C GLN A 75 16.34 7.67 9.48
N SER A 76 17.26 7.59 8.53
CA SER A 76 17.10 8.06 7.16
C SER A 76 16.33 7.04 6.28
N THR A 77 15.21 6.55 6.81
CA THR A 77 14.34 5.54 6.18
C THR A 77 13.00 6.15 5.79
N GLY A 78 12.30 5.51 4.87
CA GLY A 78 11.05 5.98 4.31
C GLY A 78 10.71 5.30 2.99
N LEU A 79 9.44 5.36 2.62
CA LEU A 79 8.92 4.86 1.35
C LEU A 79 8.62 6.07 0.47
N VAL A 80 9.26 6.16 -0.70
CA VAL A 80 9.10 7.28 -1.63
C VAL A 80 8.54 6.74 -2.94
N PHE A 81 7.47 7.37 -3.41
CA PHE A 81 6.79 7.02 -4.66
C PHE A 81 6.92 8.17 -5.65
N GLN A 82 7.62 7.96 -6.75
CA GLN A 82 7.82 8.96 -7.80
C GLN A 82 7.25 8.44 -9.11
N ASN A 83 6.49 9.29 -9.80
CA ASN A 83 5.88 9.00 -11.10
C ASN A 83 5.14 7.64 -11.14
N SER A 84 4.60 7.22 -9.99
CA SER A 84 3.91 5.95 -9.84
C SER A 84 2.41 6.20 -9.82
N VAL A 85 1.66 5.22 -10.31
CA VAL A 85 0.19 5.25 -10.32
C VAL A 85 -0.32 4.37 -9.19
N ILE A 86 -1.20 4.91 -8.36
CA ILE A 86 -1.95 4.17 -7.34
C ILE A 86 -3.41 4.10 -7.79
N ASN A 87 -3.95 2.90 -7.94
CA ASN A 87 -5.34 2.69 -8.38
C ASN A 87 -5.90 1.36 -7.81
N GLY A 88 -7.17 1.08 -8.04
CA GLY A 88 -7.75 -0.25 -7.80
C GLY A 88 -7.54 -1.21 -8.98
N THR A 89 -7.46 -2.50 -8.68
CA THR A 89 -7.74 -3.55 -9.68
C THR A 89 -9.18 -3.40 -10.19
N LYS A 90 -9.49 -3.97 -11.36
CA LYS A 90 -10.85 -3.95 -11.91
C LYS A 90 -11.90 -4.41 -10.89
N ALA A 91 -11.65 -5.54 -10.22
CA ALA A 91 -12.54 -6.07 -9.20
C ALA A 91 -12.74 -5.11 -8.01
N ASN A 92 -11.66 -4.45 -7.55
CA ASN A 92 -11.77 -3.45 -6.49
C ASN A 92 -12.59 -2.23 -6.95
N MET A 93 -12.39 -1.76 -8.18
CA MET A 93 -13.13 -0.63 -8.73
C MET A 93 -14.61 -0.97 -8.94
N ASP A 94 -14.93 -2.17 -9.42
CA ASP A 94 -16.30 -2.66 -9.57
C ASP A 94 -17.02 -2.65 -8.20
N LEU A 95 -16.36 -3.08 -7.13
CA LEU A 95 -16.90 -3.03 -5.77
C LEU A 95 -16.99 -1.60 -5.23
N TYR A 96 -16.00 -0.75 -5.50
CA TYR A 96 -16.01 0.65 -5.10
C TYR A 96 -17.19 1.41 -5.71
N TYR A 97 -17.48 1.21 -7.00
CA TYR A 97 -18.63 1.84 -7.65
C TYR A 97 -19.97 1.31 -7.13
N LYS A 98 -20.01 0.04 -6.71
CA LYS A 98 -21.22 -0.57 -6.13
C LYS A 98 -21.45 -0.12 -4.68
N TYR A 99 -20.38 0.05 -3.89
CA TYR A 99 -20.44 0.30 -2.45
C TYR A 99 -19.42 1.37 -1.99
N PRO A 100 -19.52 2.62 -2.48
CA PRO A 100 -18.46 3.62 -2.31
C PRO A 100 -18.20 4.00 -0.84
N ASN A 101 -19.20 3.91 0.03
CA ASN A 101 -19.07 4.23 1.45
C ASN A 101 -18.46 3.08 2.28
N LEU A 102 -18.41 1.87 1.70
CA LEU A 102 -17.94 0.67 2.37
C LEU A 102 -16.50 0.30 1.99
N LEU A 103 -15.97 0.80 0.87
CA LEU A 103 -14.58 0.59 0.47
C LEU A 103 -13.76 1.85 0.71
N GLN A 104 -13.03 1.88 1.81
CA GLN A 104 -12.09 2.95 2.12
C GLN A 104 -10.67 2.50 1.76
N THR A 105 -9.95 3.33 1.01
CA THR A 105 -8.53 3.11 0.71
C THR A 105 -7.73 4.28 1.26
N PHE A 106 -6.61 3.98 1.90
CA PHE A 106 -5.72 4.96 2.51
C PHE A 106 -4.30 4.77 1.97
N LEU A 107 -3.57 5.88 1.80
CA LEU A 107 -2.20 5.81 1.29
C LEU A 107 -1.26 5.15 2.28
N GLY A 108 -1.50 5.35 3.57
CA GLY A 108 -0.71 4.67 4.58
C GLY A 108 -1.22 4.84 6.00
N ARG A 109 -0.61 4.05 6.89
CA ARG A 109 -0.70 4.17 8.34
C ARG A 109 0.67 3.95 8.97
N LEU A 110 0.83 4.38 10.23
CA LEU A 110 2.05 4.14 10.99
C LEU A 110 2.03 2.71 11.55
N GLU A 111 3.08 1.93 11.29
CA GLU A 111 3.14 0.53 11.76
C GLU A 111 3.33 0.46 13.29
N ARG A 112 4.14 1.37 13.87
CA ARG A 112 4.60 1.21 15.26
C ARG A 112 4.60 2.43 16.20
N VAL A 113 4.24 3.66 15.81
CA VAL A 113 4.10 4.76 16.80
C VAL A 113 3.01 5.77 16.38
N PHE A 114 2.15 6.13 17.35
CA PHE A 114 1.02 7.08 17.34
C PHE A 114 -0.22 6.67 16.53
N LYS A 115 -1.28 6.34 17.28
CA LYS A 115 -2.64 5.99 16.84
C LYS A 115 -3.45 7.17 16.26
N ASP A 116 -2.80 8.23 15.78
CA ASP A 116 -3.50 9.44 15.33
C ASP A 116 -3.10 9.75 13.88
N GLY A 117 -3.99 9.40 12.95
CA GLY A 117 -3.96 9.94 11.58
C GLY A 117 -3.75 8.88 10.52
N ILE A 118 -4.85 8.34 10.02
CA ILE A 118 -4.86 7.70 8.71
C ILE A 118 -5.02 8.82 7.67
N HIS A 119 -4.07 8.97 6.75
CA HIS A 119 -4.16 9.96 5.67
C HIS A 119 -5.06 9.42 4.55
N ARG A 120 -6.23 10.04 4.39
CA ARG A 120 -7.21 9.76 3.32
C ARG A 120 -6.74 10.33 1.99
N VAL A 121 -7.01 9.60 0.92
CA VAL A 121 -6.83 10.03 -0.47
C VAL A 121 -8.18 10.06 -1.15
#